data_AF-A0A3C2AJU0-F1
#
_entry.id   AF-A0A3C2AJU0-F1
#
_cell.length_a   1.000
_cell.length_b   1.000
_cell.length_c   1.000
_cell.angle_alpha   90.00
_cell.angle_beta   90.00
_cell.angle_gamma   90.00
#
_symmetry.space_group_name_H-M   'P 1'
#
loop_
_entity.id
_entity.type
_entity.pdbx_description
1 polymer ?
#
loop_
_entity_poly.entity_id
_entity_poly.type
_entity_poly.pdbx_seq_one_letter_code
_entity_poly.pdbx_strand_id
1 'polypeptide(L)'
;MVLDTKDEKSDGYVGMVYGNYYLQIDYSRDGSHYSEKVLIMENHEESTTELFFASGSCSKDFDAQKSNWENLVEEVKRSSEKN
;
A
#
# COMPACT_ATOMS: atom_id res chain seq x y z
N MET A 1 -14.36 1.20 4.97
CA MET A 1 -15.04 -0.04 4.55
C MET A 1 -14.76 -1.06 5.62
N VAL A 2 -15.79 -1.68 6.20
CA VAL A 2 -15.63 -2.62 7.32
C VAL A 2 -16.02 -4.02 6.87
N LEU A 3 -15.18 -5.01 7.16
CA LEU A 3 -15.46 -6.42 6.98
C LEU A 3 -15.41 -7.09 8.36
N ASP A 4 -16.48 -7.75 8.79
CA ASP A 4 -16.55 -8.42 10.09
C ASP A 4 -17.09 -9.84 9.89
N THR A 5 -16.17 -10.80 9.90
CA THR A 5 -16.47 -12.22 9.80
C THR A 5 -15.89 -12.95 11.02
N LYS A 6 -16.25 -14.22 11.19
CA LYS A 6 -15.87 -15.01 12.37
C LYS A 6 -14.34 -15.18 12.51
N ASP A 7 -13.61 -15.12 11.39
CA ASP A 7 -12.18 -15.42 11.31
C ASP A 7 -11.34 -14.19 10.88
N GLU A 8 -11.98 -13.15 10.35
CA GLU A 8 -11.32 -11.96 9.81
C GLU A 8 -12.13 -10.69 10.10
N LYS A 9 -11.44 -9.68 10.63
CA LYS A 9 -11.98 -8.33 10.80
C LYS A 9 -11.11 -7.34 10.09
N SER A 10 -11.67 -6.45 9.27
CA SER A 10 -10.92 -5.37 8.63
C SER A 10 -11.66 -4.05 8.68
N ASP A 11 -10.89 -2.97 8.82
CA ASP A 11 -11.35 -1.60 8.69
C ASP A 11 -10.41 -0.85 7.74
N GLY A 12 -11.00 -0.29 6.68
CA GLY A 12 -10.30 0.44 5.65
C GLY A 12 -10.68 1.91 5.62
N TYR A 13 -9.66 2.77 5.58
CA TYR A 13 -9.78 4.20 5.34
C TYR A 13 -9.21 4.56 3.96
N VAL A 14 -9.94 5.38 3.21
CA VAL A 14 -9.44 6.03 2.00
C VAL A 14 -9.79 7.51 2.05
N GLY A 15 -8.82 8.36 1.74
CA GLY A 15 -9.06 9.80 1.76
C GLY A 15 -7.89 10.61 1.24
N MET A 16 -8.15 11.90 1.05
CA MET A 16 -7.12 12.87 0.78
C MET A 16 -6.58 13.45 2.08
N VAL A 17 -5.27 13.38 2.29
CA VAL A 17 -4.56 13.90 3.46
C VAL A 17 -3.52 14.92 2.97
N TYR A 18 -3.73 16.19 3.29
CA TYR A 18 -2.89 17.30 2.84
C TYR A 18 -2.66 17.34 1.32
N GLY A 19 -3.69 17.00 0.52
CA GLY A 19 -3.59 16.95 -0.94
C GLY A 19 -3.03 15.64 -1.50
N ASN A 20 -2.54 14.74 -0.66
CA ASN A 20 -2.03 13.42 -1.05
C ASN A 20 -3.12 12.36 -0.92
N TYR A 21 -3.05 11.29 -1.72
CA TYR A 21 -3.97 10.17 -1.57
C TYR A 21 -3.44 9.20 -0.52
N TYR A 22 -4.28 8.87 0.46
CA TYR A 22 -3.95 7.96 1.54
C TYR A 22 -4.97 6.82 1.61
N LEU A 23 -4.46 5.59 1.61
CA LEU A 23 -5.21 4.37 1.84
C LEU A 23 -4.62 3.68 3.06
N GLN A 24 -5.48 3.22 3.97
CA GLN A 24 -5.08 2.37 5.08
C GLN A 24 -6.07 1.22 5.19
N ILE A 25 -5.57 0.01 5.39
CA ILE A 25 -6.37 -1.17 5.66
C ILE A 25 -5.78 -1.82 6.90
N ASP A 26 -6.52 -1.80 7.99
CA ASP A 26 -6.18 -2.53 9.20
C ASP A 26 -6.99 -3.81 9.21
N TYR A 27 -6.35 -4.95 9.47
CA TYR A 27 -7.08 -6.21 9.58
C TYR A 27 -6.51 -7.13 10.66
N SER A 28 -7.39 -7.92 11.25
CA SER A 28 -7.06 -8.99 12.18
C SER A 28 -7.47 -10.32 11.57
N ARG A 29 -6.52 -11.24 11.54
CA ARG A 29 -6.71 -12.61 11.04
C ARG A 29 -6.03 -13.57 12.02
N ASP A 30 -6.76 -14.59 12.46
CA ASP A 30 -6.25 -15.61 13.39
C ASP A 30 -5.61 -15.01 14.68
N GLY A 31 -6.14 -13.88 15.15
CA GLY A 31 -5.64 -13.16 16.34
C GLY A 31 -4.38 -12.31 16.12
N SER A 32 -3.82 -12.29 14.91
CA SER A 32 -2.70 -11.41 14.54
C SER A 32 -3.21 -10.11 13.92
N HIS A 33 -2.58 -8.98 14.24
CA HIS A 33 -2.93 -7.67 13.71
C HIS A 33 -1.99 -7.28 12.58
N TYR A 34 -2.58 -6.84 11.47
CA TYR A 34 -1.89 -6.38 10.29
C TYR A 34 -2.39 -4.99 9.92
N SER A 35 -1.52 -4.25 9.25
CA SER A 35 -1.83 -2.93 8.77
C SER A 35 -1.11 -2.70 7.45
N GLU A 36 -1.87 -2.26 6.46
CA GLU A 36 -1.39 -1.89 5.15
C GLU A 36 -1.68 -0.42 4.91
N LYS A 37 -0.70 0.30 4.36
CA LYS A 37 -0.75 1.73 4.13
C LYS A 37 -0.20 2.03 2.75
N VAL A 38 -0.95 2.82 1.99
CA VAL A 38 -0.51 3.39 0.72
C VAL A 38 -0.61 4.90 0.83
N LEU A 39 0.48 5.58 0.49
CA LEU A 39 0.52 7.03 0.38
C LEU A 39 1.02 7.40 -1.01
N ILE A 40 0.23 8.18 -1.74
CA ILE A 40 0.61 8.70 -3.05
C ILE A 40 0.76 10.20 -2.90
N MET A 41 1.98 10.68 -3.13
CA MET A 41 2.31 12.10 -3.06
C MET A 41 2.66 12.63 -4.44
N GLU A 42 2.20 13.84 -4.72
CA GLU A 42 2.57 14.56 -5.94
C GLU A 42 3.53 15.69 -5.56
N ASN A 43 4.71 15.70 -6.18
CA ASN A 43 5.65 16.79 -6.10
C ASN A 43 5.54 17.61 -7.38
N HIS A 44 4.84 18.74 -7.30
CA HIS A 44 4.64 19.63 -8.43
C HIS A 44 5.91 20.38 -8.88
N GLU A 45 6.90 20.57 -8.00
CA GLU A 45 8.15 21.26 -8.34
C GLU A 45 9.01 20.40 -9.26
N GLU A 46 9.12 19.11 -8.95
CA GLU A 46 9.91 18.14 -9.72
C GLU A 46 9.07 17.39 -10.77
N SER A 47 7.75 17.65 -10.83
CA SER A 47 6.80 16.91 -11.68
C SER A 47 6.87 15.39 -11.47
N THR A 48 7.02 14.96 -10.22
CA THR A 48 7.10 13.55 -9.85
C THR A 48 5.91 13.11 -9.01
N THR A 49 5.59 11.81 -9.08
CA THR A 49 4.66 11.16 -8.17
C THR A 49 5.40 10.08 -7.41
N GLU A 50 5.32 10.11 -6.10
CA GLU A 50 5.93 9.11 -5.22
C GLU A 50 4.84 8.23 -4.62
N LEU A 51 5.04 6.92 -4.68
CA LEU A 51 4.16 5.92 -4.10
C LEU A 51 4.89 5.22 -2.96
N PHE A 52 4.37 5.37 -1.75
CA PHE A 52 4.83 4.70 -0.55
C PHE A 52 3.87 3.57 -0.22
N PHE A 53 4.40 2.37 -0.06
CA PHE A 53 3.65 1.20 0.33
C PHE A 53 4.29 0.57 1.57
N ALA A 54 3.49 0.35 2.61
CA ALA A 54 3.89 -0.39 3.80
C ALA A 54 2.85 -1.47 4.07
N SER A 55 3.26 -2.73 4.17
CA SER A 55 2.40 -3.86 4.52
C SER A 55 3.13 -4.81 5.47
N GLY A 56 2.37 -5.36 6.42
CA GLY A 56 2.75 -6.54 7.19
C GLY A 56 3.71 -6.35 8.37
N SER A 57 3.88 -7.43 9.13
CA SER A 57 4.97 -7.59 10.10
C SER A 57 6.25 -7.97 9.36
N CYS A 58 7.40 -7.39 9.72
CA CYS A 58 8.71 -7.71 9.13
C CYS A 58 9.02 -9.22 9.26
N SER A 59 8.79 -9.97 8.19
CA SER A 59 9.01 -11.41 8.09
C SER A 59 10.41 -11.71 7.52
N LYS A 60 10.90 -12.93 7.72
CA LYS A 60 12.26 -13.35 7.30
C LYS A 60 12.49 -13.28 5.78
N ASP A 61 11.44 -13.10 4.99
CA ASP A 61 11.40 -13.05 3.53
C ASP A 61 11.25 -11.62 2.97
N PHE A 62 11.51 -10.59 3.79
CA PHE A 62 11.46 -9.18 3.38
C PHE A 62 12.18 -8.90 2.05
N ASP A 63 13.39 -9.43 1.86
CA ASP A 63 14.17 -9.19 0.63
C ASP A 63 13.49 -9.78 -0.62
N ALA A 64 12.87 -10.95 -0.50
CA ALA A 64 12.14 -11.57 -1.59
C ALA A 64 10.86 -10.79 -1.93
N GLN A 65 10.13 -10.35 -0.90
CA GLN A 65 8.93 -9.53 -1.10
C GLN A 65 9.27 -8.15 -1.69
N LYS A 66 10.37 -7.54 -1.24
CA LYS A 66 10.87 -6.27 -1.78
C LYS A 66 11.15 -6.37 -3.28
N SER A 67 11.83 -7.43 -3.73
CA SER A 67 12.11 -7.62 -5.15
C SER A 67 10.83 -7.78 -6.00
N ASN A 68 9.82 -8.49 -5.49
CA ASN A 68 8.53 -8.61 -6.17
C ASN A 68 7.81 -7.25 -6.29
N TRP A 69 7.87 -6.42 -5.25
CA TRP A 69 7.32 -5.07 -5.28
C TRP A 69 8.04 -4.15 -6.25
N GLU A 70 9.37 -4.18 -6.29
CA GLU A 70 10.18 -3.41 -7.24
C GLU A 70 9.84 -3.78 -8.68
N ASN A 71 9.69 -5.08 -8.98
CA ASN A 71 9.27 -5.55 -10.30
C ASN A 71 7.87 -5.06 -10.67
N LEU A 72 6.90 -5.15 -9.75
CA LEU A 72 5.54 -4.66 -9.98
C LEU A 72 5.54 -3.15 -10.29
N VAL A 73 6.32 -2.36 -9.53
CA VAL A 73 6.45 -0.92 -9.75
C VAL A 73 7.07 -0.61 -11.12
N GLU A 74 8.11 -1.35 -11.54
CA GLU A 74 8.67 -1.21 -12.89
C GLU A 74 7.64 -1.52 -13.98
N GLU A 75 6.83 -2.57 -13.81
CA GLU A 75 5.79 -2.95 -14.78
C GLU A 75 4.70 -1.88 -14.91
N VAL A 76 4.24 -1.33 -13.77
CA VAL A 76 3.28 -0.22 -13.74
C VAL A 76 3.85 1.01 -14.43
N LYS A 77 5.11 1.36 -14.15
CA LYS A 77 5.80 2.49 -14.79
C LYS A 77 5.88 2.31 -16.31
N ARG A 78 6.37 1.16 -16.77
CA ARG A 78 6.46 0.83 -18.21
C ARG A 78 5.10 0.88 -18.90
N SER A 79 4.03 0.46 -18.22
CA SER A 79 2.68 0.47 -18.78
C SER A 79 2.09 1.88 -18.84
N SER A 80 2.40 2.72 -17.86
CA SER A 80 1.97 4.13 -17.83
C SER A 80 2.69 4.97 -18.90
N GLU A 81 3.96 4.71 -19.18
CA GLU A 81 4.78 5.46 -20.15
C GLU A 81 4.58 5.02 -21.61
N LYS A 82 3.90 3.89 -21.83
CA LYS A 82 3.54 3.39 -23.17
C LYS A 82 2.24 3.98 -23.72
N ASN A 83 1.44 4.64 -22.88
CA ASN A 83 0.26 5.42 -23.28
C ASN A 83 0.65 6.90 -23.45
#